data_AF-A0A484C220-F1
#
_entry.id   AF-A0A484C220-F1
#
_cell.length_a   1.000
_cell.length_b   1.000
_cell.length_c   1.000
_cell.angle_alpha   90.00
_cell.angle_beta   90.00
_cell.angle_gamma   90.00
#
_symmetry.space_group_name_H-M   'P 1'
#
loop_
_entity.id
_entity.type
_entity.pdbx_description
1 polymer ?
#
loop_
_entity_poly.entity_id
_entity_poly.type
_entity_poly.pdbx_seq_one_letter_code
_entity_poly.pdbx_strand_id
1 'polypeptide(L)'
;MCAPQSAPSWVTSSAHPTWRSSNPRVDQESSEVPSGQSAQQHQTPLDSIFMLLEKDIITFVKYELKNFQKVLSPDYPECSESQREDEDEEQRRSREAFLKITVHFLRRMKQDELADRLQNSKFTNVSR
;
A
#
# COMPACT_ATOMS: atom_id res chain seq x y z
N MET A 1 13.43 34.97 -30.33
CA MET A 1 13.47 33.69 -31.07
C MET A 1 13.06 32.59 -30.11
N CYS A 2 11.87 32.01 -30.27
CA CYS A 2 11.42 30.83 -29.54
C CYS A 2 11.09 29.75 -30.58
N ALA A 3 11.62 28.55 -30.39
CA ALA A 3 11.35 27.39 -31.24
C ALA A 3 9.92 26.87 -31.03
N PRO A 4 9.25 26.30 -32.05
CA PRO A 4 7.96 25.66 -31.84
C PRO A 4 8.16 24.25 -31.25
N GLN A 5 7.38 23.91 -30.23
CA GLN A 5 7.26 22.55 -29.73
C GLN A 5 6.34 21.75 -30.67
N SER A 6 6.82 20.60 -31.15
CA SER A 6 6.01 19.63 -31.90
C SER A 6 4.92 19.03 -31.04
N ALA A 7 3.68 19.05 -31.52
CA ALA A 7 2.54 18.35 -30.91
C ALA A 7 2.52 16.86 -31.32
N PRO A 8 2.07 15.95 -30.44
CA PRO A 8 1.98 14.51 -30.72
C PRO A 8 0.83 14.15 -31.68
N SER A 9 1.04 13.08 -32.45
CA SER A 9 0.36 12.69 -33.69
C SER A 9 -0.97 11.93 -33.54
N TRP A 10 -1.87 12.34 -32.66
CA TRP A 10 -3.20 11.69 -32.58
C TRP A 10 -4.36 12.60 -32.97
N VAL A 11 -4.09 13.82 -33.44
CA VAL A 11 -5.12 14.68 -34.03
C VAL A 11 -5.41 14.22 -35.46
N THR A 12 -6.23 13.18 -35.61
CA THR A 12 -7.04 12.97 -36.81
C THR A 12 -8.34 12.24 -36.47
N SER A 13 -9.44 13.00 -36.40
CA SER A 13 -10.72 12.59 -36.97
C SER A 13 -11.73 13.72 -36.87
N SER A 14 -12.06 14.29 -38.03
CA SER A 14 -13.16 15.23 -38.22
C SER A 14 -14.50 14.50 -38.27
N ALA A 15 -15.48 15.01 -37.50
CA ALA A 15 -16.92 15.17 -37.79
C ALA A 15 -17.78 13.90 -38.10
N HIS A 16 -19.03 13.67 -37.66
CA HIS A 16 -20.16 14.43 -37.10
C HIS A 16 -21.06 13.47 -36.29
N PRO A 17 -21.83 13.91 -35.27
CA PRO A 17 -22.98 13.16 -34.76
C PRO A 17 -24.25 13.52 -35.55
N THR A 18 -24.90 12.54 -36.19
CA THR A 18 -26.29 12.70 -36.65
C THR A 18 -27.21 11.98 -35.68
N TRP A 19 -27.81 12.76 -34.78
CA TRP A 19 -28.91 12.33 -33.95
C TRP A 19 -30.11 12.03 -34.86
N ARG A 20 -30.56 10.77 -34.95
CA ARG A 20 -31.79 10.44 -35.67
C ARG A 20 -32.68 9.48 -34.86
N SER A 21 -33.77 10.09 -34.39
CA SER A 21 -35.13 9.58 -34.19
C SER A 21 -35.39 8.44 -33.21
N SER A 22 -36.06 8.82 -32.12
CA SER A 22 -36.91 7.99 -31.28
C SER A 22 -37.87 7.10 -32.08
N ASN A 23 -38.08 5.87 -31.61
CA ASN A 23 -39.36 5.18 -31.70
C ASN A 23 -39.48 4.16 -30.54
N PRO A 24 -40.48 4.26 -29.65
CA PRO A 24 -40.72 3.27 -28.61
C PRO A 24 -41.74 2.23 -29.13
N ARG A 25 -41.38 0.95 -29.11
CA ARG A 25 -42.34 -0.14 -29.14
C ARG A 25 -41.88 -1.24 -28.18
N VAL A 26 -42.57 -1.27 -27.05
CA VAL A 26 -42.61 -2.37 -26.08
C VAL A 26 -43.51 -3.45 -26.64
N ASP A 27 -43.02 -4.69 -26.72
CA ASP A 27 -43.82 -5.90 -26.69
C ASP A 27 -42.97 -7.04 -26.09
N GLN A 28 -43.15 -7.20 -24.78
CA GLN A 28 -43.27 -8.44 -24.01
C GLN A 28 -42.75 -9.77 -24.60
N GLU A 29 -41.70 -10.32 -23.98
CA GLU A 29 -41.67 -11.75 -23.64
C GLU A 29 -40.80 -11.96 -22.39
N SER A 30 -41.45 -12.40 -21.32
CA SER A 30 -40.80 -12.85 -20.09
C SER A 30 -40.35 -14.29 -20.33
N SER A 31 -39.05 -14.50 -20.47
CA SER A 31 -38.48 -15.85 -20.52
C SER A 31 -37.56 -16.07 -19.32
N GLU A 32 -37.78 -17.20 -18.67
CA GLU A 32 -37.14 -17.68 -17.45
C GLU A 32 -35.61 -17.54 -17.41
N VAL A 33 -35.15 -17.31 -16.18
CA VAL A 33 -33.79 -17.08 -15.69
C VAL A 33 -32.78 -18.12 -16.20
N PRO A 34 -31.63 -17.70 -16.78
CA PRO A 34 -30.42 -18.51 -16.73
C PRO A 34 -29.79 -18.34 -15.34
N SER A 35 -29.96 -19.41 -14.55
CA SER A 35 -29.06 -19.89 -13.51
C SER A 35 -27.85 -19.01 -13.20
N GLY A 36 -27.83 -18.45 -11.98
CA GLY A 36 -26.62 -18.32 -11.17
C GLY A 36 -25.37 -17.75 -11.82
N GLN A 37 -25.37 -16.47 -12.20
CA GLN A 37 -24.13 -15.69 -12.27
C GLN A 37 -23.74 -15.17 -10.87
N SER A 38 -23.68 -16.08 -9.91
CA SER A 38 -22.85 -15.86 -8.74
C SER A 38 -21.42 -16.18 -9.16
N ALA A 39 -20.50 -15.24 -8.94
CA ALA A 39 -19.04 -15.42 -9.00
C ALA A 39 -18.32 -15.27 -10.36
N GLN A 40 -18.67 -14.26 -11.16
CA GLN A 40 -17.57 -13.50 -11.78
C GLN A 40 -17.12 -12.42 -10.79
N GLN A 41 -16.35 -12.84 -9.77
CA GLN A 41 -15.44 -11.91 -9.09
C GLN A 41 -14.37 -11.52 -10.13
N HIS A 42 -14.72 -10.62 -11.04
CA HIS A 42 -13.72 -9.83 -11.74
C HIS A 42 -13.09 -8.95 -10.66
N GLN A 43 -12.08 -9.47 -9.96
CA GLN A 43 -11.26 -8.65 -9.09
C GLN A 43 -10.77 -7.50 -9.95
N THR A 44 -11.13 -6.28 -9.58
CA THR A 44 -10.69 -5.12 -10.34
C THR A 44 -9.16 -5.04 -10.23
N PRO A 45 -8.46 -4.43 -11.19
CA PRO A 45 -7.03 -4.18 -11.05
C PRO A 45 -6.67 -3.49 -9.72
N LEU A 46 -7.58 -2.66 -9.18
CA LEU A 46 -7.44 -2.04 -7.87
C LEU A 46 -7.51 -3.07 -6.72
N ASP A 47 -8.49 -3.97 -6.72
CA ASP A 47 -8.63 -5.00 -5.68
C ASP A 47 -7.38 -5.89 -5.63
N SER A 48 -6.84 -6.26 -6.80
CA SER A 48 -5.62 -7.07 -6.90
C SER A 48 -4.40 -6.33 -6.33
N ILE A 49 -4.27 -5.03 -6.59
CA ILE A 49 -3.19 -4.20 -6.04
C ILE A 49 -3.32 -4.10 -4.52
N PHE A 50 -4.50 -3.80 -3.99
CA PHE A 50 -4.70 -3.68 -2.54
C PHE A 50 -4.51 -5.01 -1.81
N MET A 51 -4.90 -6.13 -2.42
CA MET A 51 -4.67 -7.46 -1.86
C MET A 51 -3.17 -7.80 -1.77
N LEU A 52 -2.38 -7.45 -2.79
CA LEU A 52 -0.92 -7.61 -2.75
C LEU A 52 -0.29 -6.69 -1.70
N LEU A 53 -0.71 -5.42 -1.69
CA LEU A 53 -0.23 -4.43 -0.74
C LEU A 53 -0.53 -4.83 0.71
N GLU A 54 -1.73 -5.34 0.99
CA GLU A 54 -2.10 -5.84 2.32
C GLU A 54 -1.17 -6.97 2.75
N LYS A 55 -0.91 -7.94 1.86
CA LYS A 55 0.00 -9.05 2.15
C LYS A 55 1.42 -8.56 2.46
N ASP A 56 1.93 -7.60 1.69
CA ASP A 56 3.28 -7.06 1.87
C ASP A 56 3.38 -6.25 3.16
N ILE A 57 2.40 -5.39 3.45
CA ILE A 57 2.33 -4.62 4.71
C ILE A 57 2.23 -5.56 5.90
N ILE A 58 1.36 -6.58 5.88
CA ILE A 58 1.22 -7.54 6.98
C ILE A 58 2.56 -8.26 7.22
N THR A 59 3.26 -8.63 6.16
CA THR A 59 4.56 -9.29 6.26
C THR A 59 5.60 -8.36 6.90
N PHE A 60 5.68 -7.12 6.41
CA PHE A 60 6.57 -6.09 6.96
C PHE A 60 6.27 -5.80 8.43
N VAL A 61 5.01 -5.60 8.80
CA VAL A 61 4.56 -5.36 10.17
C VAL A 61 4.97 -6.52 11.09
N LYS A 62 4.73 -7.76 10.66
CA LYS A 62 5.11 -8.95 11.44
C LYS A 62 6.63 -9.05 11.62
N TYR A 63 7.39 -8.74 10.59
CA TYR A 63 8.85 -8.78 10.64
C TYR A 63 9.41 -7.71 11.59
N GLU A 64 8.97 -6.46 11.44
CA GLU A 64 9.46 -5.36 12.27
C GLU A 64 9.02 -5.46 13.73
N LEU A 65 7.80 -5.92 14.03
CA LEU A 65 7.38 -6.16 15.41
C LEU A 65 8.24 -7.23 16.10
N LYS A 66 8.63 -8.30 15.39
CA LYS A 66 9.59 -9.29 15.91
C LYS A 66 10.95 -8.66 16.17
N ASN A 67 11.41 -7.74 15.32
CA ASN A 67 12.65 -7.02 15.54
C ASN A 67 12.59 -6.13 16.78
N PHE A 68 11.49 -5.42 17.00
CA PHE A 68 11.30 -4.61 18.21
C PHE A 68 11.27 -5.47 19.49
N GLN A 69 10.60 -6.61 19.46
CA GLN A 69 10.62 -7.55 20.60
C GLN A 69 12.04 -8.01 20.93
N LYS A 70 12.86 -8.31 19.92
CA LYS A 70 14.27 -8.69 20.10
C LYS A 70 15.08 -7.55 20.73
N VAL A 71 14.97 -6.34 20.19
CA VAL A 71 15.69 -5.15 20.70
C VAL A 71 15.28 -4.82 22.14
N LEU A 72 14.03 -5.10 22.51
CA LEU A 72 13.51 -4.88 23.87
C LEU A 72 13.81 -6.05 24.82
N SER A 73 14.32 -7.18 24.32
CA SER A 73 14.64 -8.36 25.11
C SER A 73 15.98 -8.18 25.83
N PRO A 74 16.06 -8.37 27.16
CA PRO A 74 17.31 -8.22 27.91
C PRO A 74 18.38 -9.26 27.55
N ASP A 75 17.97 -10.41 27.02
CA ASP A 75 18.87 -11.54 26.70
C ASP A 75 19.32 -11.58 25.22
N TYR A 76 19.10 -10.51 24.45
CA TYR A 76 19.45 -10.52 23.03
C TYR A 76 20.98 -10.35 22.86
N PRO A 77 21.68 -11.32 22.24
CA PRO A 77 23.08 -11.13 21.90
C PRO A 77 23.20 -9.96 20.92
N GLU A 78 24.12 -9.04 21.22
CA GLU A 78 24.43 -7.82 20.47
C GLU A 78 25.00 -8.18 19.08
N CYS A 79 24.19 -8.76 18.18
CA CYS A 79 24.63 -9.12 16.83
C CYS A 79 23.44 -9.32 15.88
N SER A 80 22.98 -8.23 15.27
CA SER A 80 22.19 -8.26 14.03
C SER A 80 22.23 -6.89 13.33
N GLU A 81 23.35 -6.19 13.44
CA GLU A 81 23.56 -4.91 12.75
C GLU A 81 24.03 -5.11 11.31
N SER A 82 24.72 -6.21 11.02
CA SER A 82 25.23 -6.50 9.66
C SER A 82 24.14 -6.62 8.60
N GLN A 83 22.89 -6.93 8.97
CA GLN A 83 21.77 -6.96 8.03
C GLN A 83 21.21 -5.55 7.73
N ARG A 84 21.53 -4.54 8.53
CA ARG A 84 20.92 -3.20 8.45
C ARG A 84 21.69 -2.23 7.58
N GLU A 85 22.99 -2.45 7.39
CA GLU A 85 23.86 -1.60 6.56
C GLU A 85 23.64 -1.81 5.05
N ASP A 86 23.21 -3.02 4.66
CA ASP A 86 22.90 -3.35 3.26
C ASP A 86 21.47 -2.96 2.83
N GLU A 87 20.68 -2.32 3.72
CA GLU A 87 19.33 -1.91 3.39
C GLU A 87 19.30 -0.60 2.60
N ASP A 88 18.46 -0.55 1.58
CA ASP A 88 18.23 0.68 0.84
C ASP A 88 17.62 1.79 1.74
N GLU A 89 17.81 3.04 1.32
CA GLU A 89 17.35 4.21 2.07
C GLU A 89 15.82 4.27 2.21
N GLU A 90 15.07 3.69 1.27
CA GLU A 90 13.62 3.67 1.31
C GLU A 90 13.10 2.70 2.40
N GLN A 91 13.71 1.53 2.50
CA GLN A 91 13.46 0.54 3.53
C GLN A 91 13.83 1.09 4.90
N ARG A 92 14.96 1.80 5.03
CA ARG A 92 15.34 2.48 6.26
C ARG A 92 14.28 3.52 6.69
N ARG A 93 13.82 4.37 5.77
CA ARG A 93 12.75 5.35 6.04
C ARG A 93 11.43 4.68 6.40
N SER A 94 11.08 3.57 5.77
CA SER A 94 9.87 2.80 6.08
C SER A 94 9.91 2.23 7.50
N ARG A 95 11.05 1.69 7.94
CA ARG A 95 11.25 1.24 9.32
C ARG A 95 11.19 2.37 10.33
N GLU A 96 11.78 3.53 10.03
CA GLU A 96 11.69 4.71 10.89
C GLU A 96 10.25 5.21 11.02
N ALA A 97 9.49 5.24 9.92
CA ALA A 97 8.07 5.59 9.95
C ALA A 97 7.26 4.57 10.78
N PHE A 98 7.52 3.28 10.60
CA PHE A 98 6.83 2.23 11.33
C PHE A 98 7.14 2.25 12.83
N LEU A 99 8.38 2.58 13.23
CA LEU A 99 8.72 2.82 14.62
C LEU A 99 7.88 3.95 15.21
N LYS A 100 7.74 5.09 14.51
CA LYS A 100 6.93 6.22 14.99
C LYS A 100 5.46 5.83 15.20
N ILE A 101 4.90 5.05 14.26
CA ILE A 101 3.54 4.51 14.37
C ILE A 101 3.42 3.58 15.58
N THR A 102 4.38 2.68 15.76
CA THR A 102 4.40 1.72 16.88
C THR A 102 4.45 2.46 18.23
N VAL A 103 5.36 3.42 18.38
CA VAL A 103 5.48 4.26 19.58
C VAL A 103 4.18 5.02 19.86
N HIS A 104 3.54 5.57 18.83
CA HIS A 104 2.24 6.23 18.97
C HIS A 104 1.17 5.28 19.53
N PHE A 105 1.08 4.06 18.99
CA PHE A 105 0.13 3.05 19.51
C PHE A 105 0.44 2.63 20.94
N LEU A 106 1.71 2.41 21.29
CA LEU A 106 2.11 2.08 22.66
C LEU A 106 1.67 3.15 23.67
N ARG A 107 1.88 4.43 23.35
CA ARG A 107 1.42 5.55 24.17
C ARG A 107 -0.10 5.59 24.29
N ARG A 108 -0.82 5.39 23.17
CA ARG A 108 -2.29 5.28 23.19
C ARG A 108 -2.78 4.11 24.04
N MET A 109 -2.00 3.03 24.12
CA MET A 109 -2.24 1.86 24.97
C MET A 109 -1.77 2.04 26.43
N LYS A 110 -1.26 3.23 26.81
CA LYS A 110 -0.67 3.55 28.13
C LYS A 110 0.55 2.69 28.48
N GLN A 111 1.31 2.27 27.48
CA GLN A 111 2.56 1.53 27.61
C GLN A 111 3.76 2.47 27.43
N ASP A 112 3.83 3.52 28.25
CA ASP A 112 4.78 4.61 28.08
C ASP A 112 6.24 4.17 28.27
N GLU A 113 6.52 3.33 29.28
CA GLU A 113 7.86 2.78 29.50
C GLU A 113 8.36 1.98 28.29
N LEU A 114 7.48 1.17 27.69
CA LEU A 114 7.83 0.37 26.50
C LEU A 114 8.08 1.27 25.29
N ALA A 115 7.27 2.32 25.13
CA ALA A 115 7.43 3.31 24.08
C ALA A 115 8.78 4.04 24.19
N ASP A 116 9.15 4.44 25.40
CA ASP A 116 10.40 5.16 25.66
C ASP A 116 11.61 4.26 25.45
N ARG A 117 11.58 3.01 25.94
CA ARG A 117 12.64 2.02 25.69
C ARG A 117 12.83 1.77 24.20
N LEU A 118 11.74 1.61 23.46
CA LEU A 118 11.79 1.35 22.03
C LEU A 118 12.32 2.55 21.25
N GLN A 119 11.91 3.77 21.61
CA GLN A 119 12.43 5.00 21.01
C GLN A 119 13.91 5.22 21.33
N ASN A 120 14.34 4.91 22.55
CA ASN A 120 15.71 5.06 23.02
C ASN A 120 16.69 4.06 22.39
N SER A 121 16.19 2.89 21.95
CA SER A 121 17.00 1.91 21.21
C SER A 121 17.58 2.44 19.89
N LYS A 122 17.03 3.54 19.34
CA LYS A 122 17.59 4.23 18.17
C LYS A 122 18.81 5.10 18.50
N PHE A 123 18.88 5.63 19.72
CA PHE A 123 19.93 6.57 20.13
C PHE A 123 21.15 5.86 20.71
N THR A 124 21.01 4.63 21.21
CA THR A 124 22.12 3.81 21.71
C THR A 124 23.03 3.29 20.61
N ASN A 125 22.54 3.16 19.37
CA ASN A 125 23.33 2.64 18.24
C ASN A 125 23.92 3.74 17.33
N VAL A 126 23.69 5.02 17.66
CA VAL A 126 24.30 6.18 16.95
C VAL A 126 25.46 6.79 17.75
N SER A 127 25.65 6.38 19.02
CA SER A 127 26.71 6.86 19.89
C SER A 127 27.61 5.71 20.36
N ARG A 128 28.44 5.16 19.46
CA ARG A 128 29.61 4.37 19.84
C ARG A 128 30.75 4.56 18.85
#